data_AF-A0A9J6E0A1-F1
#
_entry.id   AF-A0A9J6E0A1-F1
#
_cell.length_a   1.000
_cell.length_b   1.000
_cell.length_c   1.000
_cell.angle_alpha   90.00
_cell.angle_beta   90.00
_cell.angle_gamma   90.00
#
_symmetry.space_group_name_H-M   'P 1'
#
loop_
_entity.id
_entity.type
_entity.pdbx_description
1 polymer ?
#
loop_
_entity_poly.entity_id
_entity_poly.type
_entity_poly.pdbx_seq_one_letter_code
_entity_poly.pdbx_strand_id
1 'polypeptide(L)'
;MQSDQTDEELQKDCAVALALLGNALLPPESIRAALATIREVVKSPHWHSRAASCNLLQFLVFTNLFTMQSCAEWRDAVIEHTLALLKDERLEVRETASETLGGLLHCEFLKVTDDLLATIKKTLSNFRRTHHDNWRDHKVKFTDDQLAVITDLLVSPSYYA
;
A
#
# COMPACT_ATOMS: atom_id res chain seq x y z
N MET A 1 21.99 -7.67 -28.17
CA MET A 1 22.47 -7.24 -26.84
C MET A 1 21.28 -7.35 -25.90
N GLN A 2 21.06 -8.54 -25.33
CA GLN A 2 20.10 -8.75 -24.26
C GLN A 2 20.68 -8.01 -23.04
N SER A 3 20.09 -6.89 -22.65
CA SER A 3 20.43 -6.24 -21.39
C SER A 3 20.05 -7.22 -20.29
N ASP A 4 21.06 -7.68 -19.57
CA ASP A 4 20.98 -8.57 -18.42
C ASP A 4 19.87 -8.11 -17.47
N GLN A 5 18.77 -8.87 -17.41
CA GLN A 5 17.73 -8.71 -16.39
C GLN A 5 18.11 -9.49 -15.10
N THR A 6 19.38 -9.89 -14.96
CA THR A 6 19.79 -10.98 -14.06
C THR A 6 21.05 -10.67 -13.25
N ASP A 7 21.34 -9.40 -12.99
CA ASP A 7 22.32 -9.09 -11.93
C ASP A 7 21.60 -9.16 -10.57
N GLU A 8 21.42 -10.38 -10.07
CA GLU A 8 20.81 -10.66 -8.77
C GLU A 8 21.58 -9.99 -7.62
N GLU A 9 22.90 -9.83 -7.78
CA GLU A 9 23.76 -9.14 -6.82
C GLU A 9 23.44 -7.64 -6.79
N LEU A 10 23.33 -7.00 -7.97
CA LEU A 10 22.89 -5.62 -8.07
C LEU A 10 21.48 -5.39 -7.50
N GLN A 11 20.54 -6.30 -7.78
CA GLN A 11 19.18 -6.21 -7.21
C GLN A 11 19.20 -6.26 -5.69
N LYS A 12 20.01 -7.15 -5.11
CA LYS A 12 20.19 -7.27 -3.67
C LYS A 12 20.83 -6.02 -3.08
N ASP A 13 21.88 -5.50 -3.70
CA ASP A 13 22.54 -4.28 -3.25
C ASP A 13 21.61 -3.06 -3.31
N CYS A 14 20.80 -2.94 -4.37
CA CYS A 14 19.75 -1.92 -4.45
C CYS A 14 18.71 -2.07 -3.34
N ALA A 15 18.25 -3.29 -3.05
CA ALA A 15 17.29 -3.53 -1.98
C ALA A 15 17.87 -3.17 -0.60
N VAL A 16 19.13 -3.52 -0.34
CA VAL A 16 19.85 -3.14 0.88
C VAL A 16 19.99 -1.63 0.98
N ALA A 17 20.39 -0.95 -0.10
CA ALA A 17 20.51 0.50 -0.11
C ALA A 17 19.18 1.20 0.22
N LEU A 18 18.07 0.74 -0.37
CA LEU A 18 16.74 1.26 -0.07
C LEU A 18 16.34 1.04 1.39
N ALA A 19 16.63 -0.14 1.95
CA ALA A 19 16.37 -0.44 3.35
C ALA A 19 17.18 0.47 4.30
N LEU A 20 18.47 0.70 3.99
CA LEU A 20 19.33 1.60 4.77
C LEU A 20 18.83 3.06 4.71
N LEU A 21 18.41 3.52 3.54
CA LEU A 21 17.83 4.86 3.38
C LEU A 21 16.53 5.02 4.16
N GLY A 22 15.65 4.01 4.12
CA GLY A 22 14.40 4.02 4.89
C GLY A 22 14.62 3.96 6.40
N ASN A 23 15.66 3.28 6.87
CA ASN A 23 16.02 3.15 8.28
C ASN A 23 16.82 4.32 8.87
N ALA A 24 17.08 5.36 8.08
CA ALA A 24 17.69 6.58 8.60
C ALA A 24 16.64 7.46 9.31
N LEU A 25 17.06 8.12 10.39
CA LEU A 25 16.31 9.23 10.95
C LEU A 25 16.45 10.43 10.01
N LEU A 26 15.34 10.82 9.38
CA LEU A 26 15.36 11.83 8.33
C LEU A 26 14.90 13.20 8.86
N PRO A 27 15.58 14.29 8.47
CA PRO A 27 15.05 15.63 8.70
C PRO A 27 13.80 15.87 7.84
N PRO A 28 12.91 16.81 8.21
CA PRO A 28 11.67 17.10 7.49
C PRO A 28 11.83 17.34 5.99
N GLU A 29 12.92 18.01 5.59
CA GLU A 29 13.23 18.30 4.19
C GLU A 29 13.48 17.02 3.38
N SER A 30 14.19 16.05 3.97
CA SER A 30 14.45 14.75 3.36
C SER A 30 13.19 13.88 3.30
N ILE A 31 12.33 13.94 4.32
CA ILE A 31 11.02 13.25 4.30
C ILE A 31 10.18 13.77 3.12
N ARG A 32 10.13 15.10 2.93
CA ARG A 32 9.39 15.71 1.82
C ARG A 32 9.94 15.29 0.46
N ALA A 33 11.26 15.30 0.30
CA ALA A 33 11.91 14.84 -0.94
C ALA A 33 11.66 13.35 -1.21
N ALA A 34 11.70 12.51 -0.18
CA ALA A 34 11.41 11.09 -0.29
C ALA A 34 9.96 10.85 -0.73
N LEU A 35 8.97 11.50 -0.09
CA LEU A 35 7.56 11.40 -0.46
C LEU A 35 7.30 11.88 -1.90
N ALA A 36 7.93 12.99 -2.32
CA ALA A 36 7.85 13.47 -3.70
C ALA A 36 8.40 12.45 -4.70
N THR A 37 9.54 11.84 -4.39
CA THR A 37 10.16 10.81 -5.23
C THR A 37 9.27 9.58 -5.33
N ILE A 38 8.77 9.09 -4.19
CA ILE A 38 7.84 7.95 -4.10
C ILE A 38 6.58 8.21 -4.95
N ARG A 39 6.02 9.42 -4.92
CA ARG A 39 4.85 9.80 -5.73
C ARG A 39 5.11 9.69 -7.24
N GLU A 40 6.31 10.01 -7.70
CA GLU A 40 6.67 9.82 -9.11
C GLU A 40 6.90 8.35 -9.45
N VAL A 41 7.50 7.57 -8.54
CA VAL A 41 7.79 6.14 -8.77
C VAL A 41 6.51 5.31 -8.90
N VAL A 42 5.41 5.68 -8.22
CA VAL A 42 4.09 5.01 -8.39
C VAL A 42 3.61 5.05 -9.84
N LYS A 43 3.94 6.12 -10.57
CA LYS A 43 3.52 6.29 -11.98
C LYS A 43 4.40 5.47 -12.94
N SER A 44 5.44 4.81 -12.44
CA SER A 44 6.34 4.01 -13.26
C SER A 44 5.61 2.85 -13.93
N PRO A 45 5.88 2.55 -15.22
CA PRO A 45 5.33 1.38 -15.88
C PRO A 45 5.88 0.06 -15.29
N HIS A 46 7.00 0.11 -14.56
CA HIS A 46 7.63 -1.08 -13.98
C HIS A 46 7.07 -1.39 -12.59
N TRP A 47 6.37 -2.52 -12.48
CA TRP A 47 5.74 -2.94 -11.22
C TRP A 47 6.75 -3.18 -10.09
N HIS A 48 7.97 -3.65 -10.38
CA HIS A 48 9.03 -3.81 -9.39
C HIS A 48 9.38 -2.48 -8.72
N SER A 49 9.42 -1.38 -9.48
CA SER A 49 9.66 -0.04 -8.93
C SER A 49 8.52 0.40 -8.01
N ARG A 50 7.27 0.12 -8.40
CA ARG A 50 6.09 0.43 -7.58
C ARG A 50 6.11 -0.35 -6.27
N ALA A 51 6.38 -1.65 -6.31
CA ALA A 51 6.52 -2.49 -5.11
C ALA A 51 7.68 -2.02 -4.22
N ALA A 52 8.85 -1.73 -4.79
CA ALA A 52 10.01 -1.21 -4.06
C ALA A 52 9.71 0.15 -3.38
N SER A 53 8.94 1.03 -4.04
CA SER A 53 8.51 2.30 -3.46
C SER A 53 7.61 2.12 -2.24
N CYS A 54 6.77 1.08 -2.25
CA CYS A 54 5.91 0.72 -1.13
C CYS A 54 6.75 0.23 0.06
N ASN A 55 7.71 -0.65 -0.18
CA ASN A 55 8.63 -1.13 0.85
C ASN A 55 9.49 0.00 1.44
N LEU A 56 9.99 0.89 0.59
CA LEU A 56 10.71 2.08 1.06
C LEU A 56 9.83 2.94 1.96
N LEU A 57 8.57 3.15 1.60
CA LEU A 57 7.62 3.92 2.40
C LEU A 57 7.38 3.26 3.77
N GLN A 58 7.26 1.93 3.83
CA GLN A 58 7.14 1.20 5.10
C GLN A 58 8.32 1.50 6.04
N PHE A 59 9.56 1.31 5.55
CA PHE A 59 10.75 1.59 6.36
C PHE A 59 10.78 3.04 6.82
N LEU A 60 10.54 3.98 5.90
CA LEU A 60 10.56 5.41 6.19
C LEU A 60 9.52 5.78 7.27
N VAL A 61 8.30 5.25 7.19
CA VAL A 61 7.24 5.49 8.18
C VAL A 61 7.56 4.85 9.53
N PHE A 62 7.98 3.59 9.58
CA PHE A 62 8.22 2.92 10.85
C PHE A 62 9.42 3.47 11.60
N THR A 63 10.50 3.83 10.89
CA THR A 63 11.66 4.47 11.51
C THR A 63 11.35 5.88 11.98
N ASN A 64 10.55 6.65 11.24
CA ASN A 64 10.27 8.05 11.53
C ASN A 64 8.85 8.28 12.10
N LEU A 65 8.29 7.27 12.76
CA LEU A 65 6.86 7.17 13.09
C LEU A 65 6.31 8.44 13.77
N PHE A 66 6.93 8.88 14.86
CA PHE A 66 6.46 10.03 15.63
C PHE A 66 6.54 11.35 14.84
N THR A 67 7.62 11.52 14.07
CA THR A 67 7.82 12.68 13.20
C THR A 67 6.75 12.72 12.11
N MET A 68 6.50 11.58 11.47
CA MET A 68 5.51 11.46 10.41
C MET A 68 4.08 11.61 10.92
N GLN A 69 3.78 11.03 12.08
CA GLN A 69 2.47 11.12 12.70
C GLN A 69 2.15 12.55 13.15
N SER A 70 3.15 13.38 13.42
CA SER A 70 2.96 14.78 13.82
C SER A 70 2.50 15.69 12.67
N CYS A 71 2.65 15.28 11.41
CA CYS A 71 2.29 16.09 10.24
C CYS A 71 1.12 15.47 9.47
N ALA A 72 -0.01 16.19 9.37
CA ALA A 72 -1.19 15.71 8.65
C ALA A 72 -0.91 15.48 7.15
N GLU A 73 -0.17 16.38 6.51
CA GLU A 73 0.20 16.28 5.09
C GLU A 73 0.94 14.96 4.77
N TRP A 74 1.87 14.56 5.63
CA TRP A 74 2.63 13.33 5.42
C TRP A 74 1.79 12.08 5.66
N ARG A 75 0.88 12.10 6.65
CA ARG A 75 -0.07 11.00 6.85
C ARG A 75 -0.98 10.84 5.63
N ASP A 76 -1.54 11.93 5.13
CA ASP A 76 -2.44 11.90 3.98
C ASP A 76 -1.71 11.41 2.72
N ALA A 77 -0.45 11.82 2.51
CA ALA A 77 0.37 11.32 1.42
C ALA A 77 0.65 9.81 1.51
N VAL A 78 0.91 9.28 2.71
CA VAL A 78 1.09 7.84 2.94
C VAL A 78 -0.21 7.09 2.62
N ILE A 79 -1.36 7.57 3.11
CA ILE A 79 -2.67 6.96 2.83
C ILE A 79 -2.96 6.95 1.34
N GLU A 80 -2.82 8.10 0.68
CA GLU A 80 -3.03 8.25 -0.77
C GLU A 80 -2.18 7.24 -1.54
N HIS A 81 -0.90 7.13 -1.19
CA HIS A 81 0.04 6.21 -1.82
C HIS A 81 -0.34 4.75 -1.61
N THR A 82 -0.59 4.31 -0.37
CA THR A 82 -0.97 2.93 -0.07
C THR A 82 -2.28 2.54 -0.76
N LEU A 83 -3.27 3.44 -0.77
CA LEU A 83 -4.55 3.20 -1.46
C LEU A 83 -4.41 3.16 -2.98
N ALA A 84 -3.49 3.92 -3.56
CA ALA A 84 -3.18 3.85 -4.99
C ALA A 84 -2.60 2.48 -5.35
N LEU A 85 -1.65 1.98 -4.57
CA LEU A 85 -1.02 0.68 -4.81
C LEU A 85 -1.96 -0.51 -4.51
N LEU A 86 -2.92 -0.37 -3.59
CA LEU A 86 -3.98 -1.38 -3.41
C LEU A 86 -4.87 -1.56 -4.64
N LYS A 87 -4.91 -0.56 -5.54
CA LYS A 87 -5.67 -0.58 -6.80
C LYS A 87 -4.79 -0.91 -7.99
N ASP A 88 -3.53 -1.29 -7.78
CA ASP A 88 -2.60 -1.61 -8.86
C ASP A 88 -3.10 -2.78 -9.71
N GLU A 89 -2.73 -2.82 -10.99
CA GLU A 89 -3.05 -3.91 -11.91
C GLU A 89 -2.37 -5.23 -11.49
N ARG A 90 -1.17 -5.15 -10.88
CA ARG A 90 -0.34 -6.31 -10.56
C ARG A 90 -0.63 -6.83 -9.15
N LEU A 91 -0.81 -8.14 -9.00
CA LEU A 91 -1.18 -8.76 -7.72
C LEU A 91 -0.10 -8.55 -6.65
N GLU A 92 1.16 -8.73 -7.03
CA GLU A 92 2.31 -8.63 -6.13
C GLU A 92 2.41 -7.24 -5.51
N VAL A 93 2.14 -6.18 -6.29
CA VAL A 93 2.12 -4.79 -5.79
C VAL A 93 0.97 -4.59 -4.80
N ARG A 94 -0.21 -5.15 -5.09
CA ARG A 94 -1.36 -5.09 -4.17
C ARG A 94 -1.11 -5.83 -2.86
N GLU A 95 -0.44 -6.97 -2.91
CA GLU A 95 -0.07 -7.75 -1.71
C GLU A 95 0.89 -6.96 -0.81
N THR A 96 1.95 -6.36 -1.40
CA THR A 96 2.86 -5.48 -0.66
C THR A 96 2.14 -4.26 -0.06
N ALA A 97 1.20 -3.67 -0.79
CA ALA A 97 0.40 -2.54 -0.29
C ALA A 97 -0.55 -2.97 0.84
N SER A 98 -1.11 -4.18 0.78
CA SER A 98 -1.97 -4.74 1.83
C SER A 98 -1.19 -4.97 3.12
N GLU A 99 0.02 -5.53 3.02
CA GLU A 99 0.91 -5.72 4.17
C GLU A 99 1.28 -4.37 4.81
N THR A 100 1.62 -3.38 3.97
CA THR A 100 1.87 -1.99 4.40
C THR A 100 0.69 -1.44 5.18
N LEU A 101 -0.53 -1.51 4.61
CA LEU A 101 -1.72 -1.00 5.26
C LEU A 101 -1.95 -1.66 6.63
N GLY A 102 -1.78 -2.98 6.71
CA GLY A 102 -1.88 -3.72 7.97
C GLY A 102 -0.90 -3.20 9.02
N GLY A 103 0.38 -3.04 8.64
CA GLY A 103 1.40 -2.50 9.54
C GLY A 103 1.08 -1.08 10.02
N LEU A 104 0.61 -0.20 9.12
CA LEU A 104 0.22 1.17 9.45
C LEU A 104 -0.99 1.26 10.40
N LEU A 105 -1.93 0.32 10.30
CA LEU A 105 -3.06 0.20 11.22
C LEU A 105 -2.61 -0.33 12.59
N HIS A 106 -1.75 -1.35 12.61
CA HIS A 106 -1.26 -1.96 13.84
C HIS A 106 -0.43 -1.00 14.71
N CYS A 107 0.38 -0.13 14.11
CA CYS A 107 1.16 0.86 14.84
C CYS A 107 0.40 2.16 15.14
N GLU A 108 -0.93 2.19 14.91
CA GLU A 108 -1.80 3.37 15.06
C GLU A 108 -1.34 4.62 14.28
N PHE A 109 -0.51 4.43 13.25
CA PHE A 109 -0.16 5.51 12.32
C PHE A 109 -1.39 5.97 11.56
N LEU A 110 -2.20 5.00 11.11
CA LEU A 110 -3.53 5.21 10.59
C LEU A 110 -4.56 4.86 11.64
N LYS A 111 -5.31 5.87 12.10
CA LYS A 111 -6.52 5.63 12.88
C LYS A 111 -7.62 5.22 11.93
N VAL A 112 -8.40 4.21 12.31
CA VAL A 112 -9.61 3.82 11.59
C VAL A 112 -10.64 4.93 11.78
N THR A 113 -10.65 5.89 10.86
CA THR A 113 -11.67 6.93 10.75
C THR A 113 -12.79 6.46 9.82
N ASP A 114 -13.97 7.06 9.95
CA ASP A 114 -15.11 6.78 9.06
C ASP A 114 -14.75 7.05 7.59
N ASP A 115 -13.96 8.09 7.33
CA ASP A 115 -13.49 8.44 5.98
C ASP A 115 -12.54 7.37 5.39
N LEU A 116 -11.62 6.85 6.22
CA LEU A 116 -10.73 5.77 5.82
C LEU A 116 -11.54 4.49 5.57
N LEU A 117 -12.49 4.16 6.46
CA LEU A 117 -13.36 3.01 6.31
C LEU A 117 -14.22 3.11 5.05
N ALA A 118 -14.81 4.28 4.75
CA ALA A 118 -15.55 4.54 3.53
C ALA A 118 -14.67 4.35 2.29
N THR A 119 -13.42 4.80 2.35
CA THR A 119 -12.45 4.66 1.27
C THR A 119 -12.02 3.21 1.04
N ILE A 120 -11.80 2.45 2.11
CA ILE A 120 -11.52 1.00 2.06
C ILE A 120 -12.73 0.26 1.48
N LYS A 121 -13.96 0.53 1.97
CA LYS A 121 -15.20 -0.04 1.43
C LYS A 121 -15.36 0.22 -0.07
N LYS A 122 -15.13 1.47 -0.51
CA LYS A 122 -15.17 1.85 -1.93
C LYS A 122 -14.11 1.10 -2.74
N THR A 123 -12.92 0.94 -2.18
CA THR A 123 -11.81 0.24 -2.85
C THR A 123 -12.10 -1.26 -2.97
N LEU A 124 -12.59 -1.91 -1.91
CA LEU A 124 -13.02 -3.31 -1.91
C LEU A 124 -14.21 -3.56 -2.84
N SER A 125 -15.19 -2.65 -2.87
CA SER A 125 -16.32 -2.74 -3.78
C SER A 125 -15.89 -2.67 -5.24
N ASN A 126 -15.00 -1.73 -5.57
CA ASN A 126 -14.38 -1.67 -6.89
C ASN A 126 -13.59 -2.92 -7.23
N PHE A 127 -12.78 -3.43 -6.29
CA PHE A 127 -12.01 -4.66 -6.46
C PHE A 127 -12.93 -5.85 -6.77
N ARG A 128 -14.01 -6.05 -6.00
CA ARG A 128 -15.00 -7.11 -6.26
C ARG A 128 -15.66 -6.95 -7.62
N ARG A 129 -15.95 -5.72 -8.04
CA ARG A 129 -16.54 -5.45 -9.36
C ARG A 129 -15.60 -5.80 -10.51
N THR A 130 -14.32 -5.43 -10.42
CA THR A 130 -13.34 -5.69 -11.50
C THR A 130 -12.83 -7.12 -11.53
N HIS A 131 -12.92 -7.86 -10.41
CA HIS A 131 -12.48 -9.26 -10.30
C HIS A 131 -13.67 -10.22 -10.15
N HIS A 132 -14.86 -9.82 -10.59
CA HIS A 132 -16.08 -10.62 -10.47
C HIS A 132 -15.92 -12.00 -11.12
N ASP A 133 -15.30 -12.06 -12.29
CA ASP A 133 -15.12 -13.31 -13.05
C ASP A 133 -14.18 -14.29 -12.35
N ASN A 134 -13.17 -13.77 -11.64
CA ASN A 134 -12.21 -14.56 -10.86
C ASN A 134 -12.63 -14.73 -9.39
N TRP A 135 -13.80 -14.22 -8.99
CA TRP A 135 -14.23 -14.23 -7.58
C TRP A 135 -14.35 -15.65 -7.01
N ARG A 136 -14.62 -16.64 -7.87
CA ARG A 136 -14.67 -18.06 -7.49
C ARG A 136 -13.34 -18.56 -6.92
N ASP A 137 -12.22 -18.06 -7.42
CA ASP A 137 -10.88 -18.44 -6.96
C ASP A 137 -10.47 -17.59 -5.76
N HIS A 138 -10.84 -16.30 -5.77
CA HIS A 138 -10.52 -15.39 -4.67
C HIS A 138 -11.22 -15.75 -3.37
N LYS A 139 -12.50 -16.17 -3.40
CA LYS A 139 -13.25 -16.50 -2.18
C LYS A 139 -12.63 -17.63 -1.37
N VAL A 140 -11.90 -18.55 -2.01
CA VAL A 140 -11.26 -19.70 -1.35
C VAL A 140 -10.07 -19.27 -0.49
N LYS A 141 -9.53 -18.06 -0.70
CA LYS A 141 -8.43 -17.50 0.09
C LYS A 141 -8.89 -16.84 1.40
N PHE A 142 -10.20 -16.74 1.64
CA PHE A 142 -10.78 -16.13 2.84
C PHE A 142 -11.43 -17.21 3.71
N THR A 143 -11.41 -16.98 5.04
CA THR A 143 -12.22 -17.79 5.96
C THR A 143 -13.71 -17.43 5.85
N ASP A 144 -14.59 -18.31 6.31
CA ASP A 144 -16.05 -18.06 6.29
C ASP A 144 -16.42 -16.77 7.04
N ASP A 145 -15.75 -16.49 8.17
CA ASP A 145 -15.95 -15.25 8.93
C ASP A 145 -15.51 -14.01 8.14
N GLN A 146 -14.38 -14.08 7.44
CA GLN A 146 -13.90 -12.99 6.59
C GLN A 146 -14.82 -12.76 5.40
N LEU A 147 -15.35 -13.83 4.79
CA LEU A 147 -16.32 -13.75 3.71
C LEU A 147 -17.64 -13.14 4.17
N ALA A 148 -18.10 -13.47 5.38
CA ALA A 148 -19.28 -12.88 5.98
C ALA A 148 -19.11 -11.36 6.15
N VAL A 149 -17.98 -10.94 6.72
CA VAL A 149 -17.63 -9.52 6.90
C VAL A 149 -17.52 -8.80 5.55
N ILE A 150 -16.82 -9.37 4.56
CA ILE A 150 -16.70 -8.77 3.22
C ILE A 150 -18.07 -8.67 2.54
N THR A 151 -18.91 -9.68 2.68
CA THR A 151 -20.26 -9.67 2.10
C THR A 151 -21.09 -8.57 2.74
N ASP A 152 -21.12 -8.50 4.07
CA ASP A 152 -21.84 -7.47 4.83
C ASP A 152 -21.35 -6.05 4.53
N LEU A 153 -20.03 -5.85 4.46
CA LEU A 153 -19.41 -4.57 4.08
C LEU A 153 -19.77 -4.11 2.66
N LEU A 154 -20.14 -5.04 1.77
CA LEU A 154 -20.42 -4.79 0.36
C LEU A 154 -21.91 -4.81 0.01
N VAL A 155 -22.79 -5.25 0.91
CA VAL A 155 -24.23 -5.02 0.77
C VAL A 155 -24.49 -3.56 1.13
N SER A 156 -24.84 -2.74 0.15
CA SER A 156 -25.26 -1.36 0.45
C SER A 156 -26.53 -1.40 1.32
N PRO A 157 -26.62 -0.62 2.42
CA PRO A 157 -27.85 -0.50 3.21
C PRO A 157 -29.05 0.08 2.41
N SER A 158 -28.83 0.57 1.19
CA SER A 158 -29.76 1.41 0.44
C SER A 158 -30.93 0.67 -0.24
N TYR A 159 -31.28 -0.54 0.17
CA TYR A 159 -32.47 -1.26 -0.35
C TYR A 159 -33.41 -1.80 0.73
N TYR A 160 -33.10 -1.59 2.01
CA TYR A 160 -33.97 -1.98 3.14
C TYR A 160 -34.38 -0.75 3.98
N ALA A 161 -34.87 0.29 3.29
CA ALA A 161 -35.62 1.40 3.89
C ALA A 161 -36.93 1.58 3.13
#